data_AF-A0A2I0J2H5-F1
#
_entry.id   AF-A0A2I0J2H5-F1
#
_cell.length_a   1.000
_cell.length_b   1.000
_cell.length_c   1.000
_cell.angle_alpha   90.00
_cell.angle_beta   90.00
_cell.angle_gamma   90.00
#
_symmetry.space_group_name_H-M   'P 1'
#
loop_
_entity.id
_entity.type
_entity.pdbx_description
1 polymer ?
#
loop_
_entity_poly.entity_id
_entity_poly.type
_entity_poly.pdbx_seq_one_letter_code
_entity_poly.pdbx_strand_id
1 'polypeptide(L)'
;MELRNLDPFLMLDEFYEISNILSVFGGSIDPLLKNLDEKKQRFRQNAVSLAAELKEVCSRLAYQEQSSARGKLTRQEAERKVKKMEEEICRLQERLEERDGQLQASASAVEKVLLHHRNLPHVSRSINFGNLDLVMISSWLFDHSGIEIIMIH
;
A
#
# COMPACT_ATOMS: atom_id res chain seq x y z
N MET A 1 -1.71 -37.33 -20.33
CA MET A 1 -2.61 -36.72 -21.33
C MET A 1 -2.23 -35.25 -21.46
N GLU A 2 -1.03 -34.91 -21.95
CA GLU A 2 -0.50 -35.14 -23.31
C GLU A 2 -1.44 -34.65 -24.41
N LEU A 3 -0.96 -33.68 -25.21
CA LEU A 3 -1.56 -32.94 -26.35
C LEU A 3 -1.66 -31.40 -26.17
N ARG A 4 -0.63 -30.71 -25.64
CA ARG A 4 -0.60 -29.22 -25.62
C ARG A 4 0.69 -28.55 -26.10
N ASN A 5 1.63 -29.29 -26.70
CA ASN A 5 2.94 -28.73 -27.09
C ASN A 5 3.39 -29.16 -28.49
N LEU A 6 2.48 -29.41 -29.43
CA LEU A 6 2.86 -29.30 -30.84
C LEU A 6 2.48 -27.89 -31.27
N ASP A 7 3.48 -27.04 -31.50
CA ASP A 7 3.33 -25.75 -32.17
C ASP A 7 2.66 -26.04 -33.53
N PRO A 8 1.41 -25.61 -33.77
CA PRO A 8 0.69 -25.88 -35.01
C PRO A 8 1.44 -25.36 -36.25
N PHE A 9 2.35 -24.39 -36.05
CA PHE A 9 3.15 -23.81 -37.12
C PHE A 9 4.33 -24.69 -37.56
N LEU A 10 4.84 -25.60 -36.72
CA LEU A 10 5.91 -26.54 -37.11
C LEU A 10 5.45 -27.52 -38.20
N MET A 11 4.18 -27.93 -38.15
CA MET A 11 3.60 -28.85 -39.13
C MET A 11 3.43 -28.19 -40.50
N LEU A 12 3.22 -26.86 -40.55
CA LEU A 12 3.08 -26.12 -41.81
C LEU A 12 4.42 -25.95 -42.53
N ASP A 13 5.52 -25.79 -41.80
CA ASP A 13 6.86 -25.67 -42.39
C ASP A 13 7.28 -26.99 -43.09
N GLU A 14 7.06 -28.16 -42.47
CA GLU A 14 7.38 -29.47 -43.06
C GLU A 14 6.56 -29.79 -44.32
N PHE A 15 5.24 -29.55 -44.28
CA PHE A 15 4.38 -29.78 -45.44
C PHE A 15 4.74 -28.87 -46.63
N TYR A 16 5.27 -27.69 -46.33
CA TYR A 16 5.61 -26.69 -47.33
C TYR A 16 6.97 -26.95 -47.99
N GLU A 17 7.98 -27.40 -47.24
CA GLU A 17 9.25 -27.88 -47.82
C GLU A 17 9.01 -29.00 -48.83
N ILE A 18 8.17 -29.98 -48.47
CA ILE A 18 7.80 -31.10 -49.36
C ILE A 18 7.14 -30.57 -50.64
N SER A 19 6.22 -29.61 -50.50
CA SER A 19 5.52 -29.00 -51.64
C SER A 19 6.44 -28.23 -52.59
N ASN A 20 7.50 -27.60 -52.07
CA ASN A 20 8.50 -26.88 -52.87
C ASN A 20 9.44 -27.81 -53.62
N ILE A 21 9.92 -28.88 -52.98
CA ILE A 21 10.77 -29.90 -53.63
C ILE A 21 10.03 -30.53 -54.82
N LEU A 22 8.75 -30.87 -54.64
CA LEU A 22 7.90 -31.43 -55.70
C LEU A 22 7.66 -30.48 -56.88
N SER A 23 7.77 -29.16 -56.67
CA SER A 23 7.59 -28.16 -57.73
C SER A 23 8.86 -27.94 -58.59
N VAL A 24 10.05 -28.28 -58.07
CA VAL A 24 11.34 -28.11 -58.76
C VAL A 24 11.62 -29.25 -59.75
N PHE A 25 11.04 -30.44 -59.53
CA PHE A 25 11.27 -31.61 -60.38
C PHE A 25 10.36 -31.72 -61.62
N GLY A 26 9.42 -30.78 -61.83
CA GLY A 26 8.54 -30.75 -63.01
C GLY A 26 9.20 -30.07 -64.22
N GLY A 27 9.69 -30.86 -65.18
CA GLY A 27 10.45 -30.39 -66.34
C GLY A 27 9.68 -29.56 -67.39
N SER A 28 10.45 -28.72 -68.11
CA SER A 28 10.16 -27.92 -69.33
C SER A 28 8.73 -27.34 -69.46
N ILE A 29 8.58 -26.10 -69.01
CA ILE A 29 7.32 -25.35 -68.97
C ILE A 29 6.93 -24.83 -70.36
N ASP A 30 5.71 -25.16 -70.79
CA ASP A 30 4.99 -24.51 -71.89
C ASP A 30 4.95 -22.98 -71.65
N PRO A 31 5.31 -22.14 -72.64
CA PRO A 31 5.26 -20.68 -72.52
C PRO A 31 3.94 -20.10 -72.00
N LEU A 32 2.81 -20.79 -72.23
CA LEU A 32 1.49 -20.39 -71.75
C LEU A 32 1.28 -20.72 -70.25
N LEU A 33 1.98 -21.72 -69.71
CA LEU A 33 1.88 -22.16 -68.32
C LEU A 33 2.85 -21.43 -67.38
N LYS A 34 3.87 -20.75 -67.92
CA LYS A 34 4.86 -19.99 -67.15
C LYS A 34 4.24 -18.96 -66.20
N ASN A 35 3.21 -18.24 -66.65
CA ASN A 35 2.50 -17.26 -65.82
C ASN A 35 1.78 -17.93 -64.63
N LEU A 36 1.23 -19.13 -64.83
CA LEU A 36 0.56 -19.88 -63.76
C LEU A 36 1.56 -20.34 -62.69
N ASP A 37 2.74 -20.81 -63.09
CA ASP A 37 3.79 -21.20 -62.15
C ASP A 37 4.34 -19.99 -61.37
N GLU A 38 4.54 -18.84 -62.03
CA GLU A 38 4.91 -17.60 -61.35
C GLU A 38 3.85 -17.16 -60.34
N LYS A 39 2.57 -17.20 -60.71
CA LYS A 39 1.46 -16.85 -59.81
C LYS A 39 1.32 -17.84 -58.64
N LYS A 40 1.50 -19.14 -58.89
CA LYS A 40 1.52 -20.19 -57.87
C LYS A 40 2.67 -19.99 -56.89
N GLN A 41 3.86 -19.66 -57.38
CA GLN A 41 5.02 -19.38 -56.54
C GLN A 41 4.84 -18.10 -55.71
N ARG A 42 4.25 -17.04 -56.28
CA ARG A 42 3.89 -15.83 -55.53
C ARG A 42 2.86 -16.10 -54.44
N PHE A 43 1.81 -16.86 -54.75
CA PHE A 43 0.81 -17.25 -53.75
C PHE A 43 1.45 -18.01 -52.59
N ARG A 44 2.34 -18.96 -52.92
CA ARG A 44 3.16 -19.68 -51.96
C ARG A 44 3.96 -18.74 -51.05
N GLN A 45 4.72 -17.81 -51.62
CA GLN A 45 5.51 -16.84 -50.85
C GLN A 45 4.64 -15.96 -49.95
N ASN A 46 3.51 -15.47 -50.46
CA ASN A 46 2.57 -14.65 -49.69
C ASN A 46 1.94 -15.44 -48.54
N ALA A 47 1.60 -16.71 -48.76
CA ALA A 47 1.07 -17.58 -47.72
C ALA A 47 2.08 -17.77 -46.57
N VAL A 48 3.37 -17.91 -46.88
CA VAL A 48 4.44 -17.99 -45.86
C VAL A 48 4.60 -16.66 -45.12
N SER A 49 4.63 -15.52 -45.84
CA SER A 49 4.69 -14.19 -45.21
C SER A 49 3.52 -13.98 -44.25
N LEU A 50 2.30 -14.31 -44.68
CA LEU A 50 1.11 -14.17 -43.86
C LEU A 50 1.13 -15.10 -42.64
N ALA A 51 1.59 -16.34 -42.78
CA ALA A 51 1.73 -17.26 -41.65
C ALA A 51 2.73 -16.73 -40.61
N ALA A 52 3.85 -16.14 -41.05
CA ALA A 52 4.82 -15.50 -40.18
C ALA A 52 4.23 -14.28 -39.46
N GLU A 53 3.50 -13.41 -40.18
CA GLU A 53 2.80 -12.25 -39.59
C GLU A 53 1.76 -12.69 -38.54
N LEU A 54 0.96 -13.73 -38.84
CA LEU A 54 0.00 -14.29 -37.88
C LEU A 54 0.70 -14.85 -36.64
N LYS A 55 1.81 -15.57 -36.81
CA LYS A 55 2.60 -16.10 -35.68
C LYS A 55 3.16 -14.98 -34.80
N GLU A 56 3.65 -13.90 -35.41
CA GLU A 56 4.14 -12.73 -34.68
C GLU A 56 3.00 -12.07 -33.88
N VAL A 57 1.86 -11.83 -34.51
CA VAL A 57 0.68 -11.21 -33.86
C VAL A 57 0.17 -12.08 -32.71
N CYS A 58 0.08 -13.40 -32.89
CA CYS A 58 -0.28 -14.32 -31.81
C CYS A 58 0.71 -14.26 -30.64
N SER A 59 2.01 -14.20 -30.93
CA SER A 59 3.06 -14.11 -29.89
C SER A 59 2.95 -12.80 -29.10
N ARG A 60 2.70 -11.69 -29.80
CA ARG A 60 2.48 -10.37 -29.19
C ARG A 60 1.21 -10.35 -28.34
N LEU A 61 0.13 -10.98 -28.82
CA LEU A 61 -1.13 -11.10 -28.08
C LEU A 61 -0.93 -11.90 -26.78
N ALA A 62 -0.26 -13.05 -26.85
CA ALA A 62 0.03 -13.87 -25.67
C ALA A 62 0.87 -13.10 -24.63
N TYR A 63 1.88 -12.35 -25.07
CA TYR A 63 2.66 -11.48 -24.20
C TYR A 63 1.80 -10.38 -23.55
N GLN A 64 0.93 -9.74 -24.34
CA GLN A 64 0.05 -8.70 -23.84
C GLN A 64 -0.95 -9.26 -22.80
N GLU A 65 -1.56 -10.40 -23.06
CA GLU A 65 -2.45 -11.08 -22.12
C GLU A 65 -1.75 -11.43 -20.80
N GLN A 66 -0.54 -11.98 -20.88
CA GLN A 66 0.27 -12.29 -19.70
C GLN A 66 0.63 -11.03 -18.90
N SER A 67 1.07 -9.97 -19.58
CA SER A 67 1.41 -8.69 -18.95
C SER A 67 0.20 -8.03 -18.29
N SER A 68 -0.98 -8.15 -18.91
CA SER A 68 -2.25 -7.65 -18.40
C SER A 68 -2.68 -8.42 -17.16
N ALA A 69 -2.58 -9.76 -17.18
CA ALA A 69 -2.84 -10.60 -16.01
C ALA A 69 -1.92 -10.25 -14.83
N ARG A 70 -0.61 -10.09 -15.08
CA ARG A 70 0.36 -9.64 -14.07
C ARG A 70 0.03 -8.25 -13.53
N GLY A 71 -0.37 -7.32 -14.41
CA GLY A 71 -0.81 -5.98 -14.04
C GLY A 71 -2.04 -6.00 -13.12
N LYS A 72 -3.04 -6.84 -13.42
CA LYS A 72 -4.24 -7.02 -12.60
C LYS A 72 -3.90 -7.52 -11.19
N LEU A 73 -3.04 -8.53 -11.07
CA LEU A 73 -2.63 -9.06 -9.76
C LEU A 73 -1.90 -8.00 -8.92
N THR A 74 -0.98 -7.25 -9.54
CA THR A 74 -0.23 -6.18 -8.86
C THR A 74 -1.17 -5.07 -8.38
N ARG A 75 -2.16 -4.70 -9.22
CA ARG A 75 -3.17 -3.72 -8.86
C ARG A 75 -4.04 -4.18 -7.69
N GLN A 76 -4.52 -5.43 -7.72
CA GLN A 76 -5.31 -5.99 -6.63
C GLN A 76 -4.55 -6.03 -5.29
N GLU A 77 -3.25 -6.34 -5.33
CA GLU A 77 -2.39 -6.30 -4.15
C GLU A 77 -2.29 -4.88 -3.58
N ALA A 78 -2.05 -3.89 -4.45
CA ALA A 78 -1.99 -2.48 -4.06
C ALA A 78 -3.33 -1.99 -3.48
N GLU A 79 -4.45 -2.31 -4.12
CA GLU A 79 -5.79 -1.96 -3.64
C GLU A 79 -6.09 -2.56 -2.26
N ARG A 80 -5.71 -3.83 -2.02
CA ARG A 80 -5.86 -4.45 -0.69
C ARG A 80 -5.02 -3.75 0.37
N LYS A 81 -3.78 -3.38 0.03
CA LYS A 81 -2.89 -2.65 0.94
C LYS A 81 -3.46 -1.28 1.29
N VAL A 82 -3.97 -0.54 0.30
CA VAL A 82 -4.64 0.75 0.51
C VAL A 82 -5.83 0.59 1.44
N LYS A 83 -6.72 -0.36 1.16
CA LYS A 83 -7.89 -0.63 2.01
C LYS A 83 -7.50 -0.92 3.47
N LYS A 84 -6.47 -1.76 3.67
CA LYS A 84 -5.95 -2.07 5.02
C LYS A 84 -5.41 -0.82 5.72
N MET A 85 -4.73 0.06 4.99
CA MET A 85 -4.21 1.32 5.54
C MET A 85 -5.35 2.29 5.88
N GLU A 86 -6.38 2.39 5.04
CA GLU A 86 -7.58 3.20 5.31
C GLU A 86 -8.30 2.72 6.57
N GLU A 87 -8.50 1.41 6.72
CA GLU A 87 -9.09 0.83 7.94
C GLU A 87 -8.27 1.15 9.20
N GLU A 88 -6.93 1.10 9.10
CA GLU A 88 -6.06 1.44 10.23
C GLU A 88 -6.10 2.93 10.57
N ILE A 89 -6.15 3.81 9.56
CA ILE A 89 -6.27 5.25 9.76
C ILE A 89 -7.56 5.56 10.51
N CYS A 90 -8.70 5.00 10.09
CA CYS A 90 -9.98 5.19 10.78
C CYS A 90 -9.89 4.73 12.24
N ARG A 91 -9.35 3.53 12.49
CA ARG A 91 -9.17 2.98 13.85
C ARG A 91 -8.29 3.89 14.72
N LEU A 92 -7.22 4.45 14.15
CA LEU A 92 -6.31 5.34 14.87
C LEU A 92 -6.96 6.69 15.16
N GLN A 93 -7.78 7.21 14.25
CA GLN A 93 -8.55 8.44 14.46
C GLN A 93 -9.55 8.28 15.62
N GLU A 94 -10.34 7.21 15.63
CA GLU A 94 -11.28 6.92 16.72
C GLU A 94 -10.58 6.86 18.08
N ARG A 95 -9.42 6.18 18.14
CA ARG A 95 -8.61 6.09 19.37
C ARG A 95 -8.02 7.42 19.80
N LEU A 96 -7.65 8.27 18.85
CA LEU A 96 -7.13 9.61 19.14
C LEU A 96 -8.24 10.48 19.75
N GLU A 97 -9.42 10.50 19.12
CA GLU A 97 -10.59 11.23 19.61
C GLU A 97 -11.02 10.79 21.01
N GLU A 98 -11.03 9.47 21.27
CA GLU A 98 -11.31 8.94 22.61
C GLU A 98 -10.31 9.46 23.65
N ARG A 99 -9.01 9.43 23.33
CA ARG A 99 -7.95 9.86 24.25
C ARG A 99 -7.99 11.36 24.48
N ASP A 100 -8.30 12.15 23.47
CA ASP A 100 -8.51 13.60 23.59
C ASP A 100 -9.70 13.90 24.50
N GLY A 101 -10.82 13.18 24.35
CA GLY A 101 -11.97 13.28 25.24
C GLY A 101 -11.63 12.96 26.70
N GLN A 102 -10.85 11.90 26.94
CA GLN A 102 -10.37 11.55 28.28
C GLN A 102 -9.46 12.62 28.88
N LEU A 103 -8.54 13.18 28.08
CA LEU A 103 -7.65 14.26 28.49
C LEU A 103 -8.44 15.53 28.85
N GLN A 104 -9.42 15.90 28.04
CA GLN A 104 -10.28 17.05 28.30
C GLN A 104 -11.09 16.87 29.60
N ALA A 105 -11.64 15.67 29.83
CA ALA A 105 -12.34 15.36 31.07
C ALA A 105 -11.41 15.44 32.29
N SER A 106 -10.18 14.92 32.17
CA SER A 106 -9.16 14.99 33.22
C SER A 106 -8.75 16.43 33.53
N ALA A 107 -8.50 17.24 32.50
CA ALA A 107 -8.17 18.65 32.65
C ALA A 107 -9.30 19.43 33.35
N SER A 108 -10.56 19.20 32.95
CA SER A 108 -11.72 19.82 33.59
C SER A 108 -11.88 19.39 35.06
N ALA A 109 -11.59 18.11 35.38
CA ALA A 109 -11.60 17.64 36.76
C ALA A 109 -10.55 18.35 37.62
N VAL A 110 -9.33 18.49 37.12
CA VAL A 110 -8.25 19.24 37.80
C VAL A 110 -8.64 20.72 37.98
N GLU A 111 -9.18 21.35 36.95
CA GLU A 111 -9.63 22.74 37.02
C GLU A 111 -10.71 22.94 38.10
N LYS A 112 -11.70 22.05 38.18
CA LYS A 112 -12.72 22.07 39.24
C LYS A 112 -12.12 21.95 40.63
N VAL A 113 -11.15 21.05 40.82
CA VAL A 113 -10.45 20.89 42.11
C VAL A 113 -9.69 22.18 42.48
N LEU A 114 -8.98 22.79 41.52
CA LEU A 114 -8.25 24.04 41.75
C LEU A 114 -9.20 25.21 42.07
N LEU A 115 -10.33 25.32 41.37
CA LEU A 115 -11.36 26.31 41.68
C LEU A 115 -11.96 26.10 43.08
N HIS A 116 -12.22 24.85 43.46
CA HIS A 116 -12.69 24.54 44.81
C HIS A 116 -11.65 24.95 45.86
N HIS A 117 -10.37 24.64 45.66
CA HIS A 117 -9.29 25.07 46.54
C HIS A 117 -9.13 26.60 46.61
N ARG A 118 -9.30 27.31 45.48
CA ARG A 118 -9.22 28.77 45.43
C ARG A 118 -10.38 29.47 46.13
N ASN A 119 -11.58 28.90 46.06
CA ASN A 119 -12.80 29.46 46.64
C ASN A 119 -13.02 29.06 48.11
N LEU A 120 -12.15 28.22 48.68
CA LEU A 120 -12.13 27.98 50.12
C LEU A 120 -11.71 29.28 50.83
N PRO A 121 -12.46 29.73 51.85
CA PRO A 121 -12.07 30.91 52.61
C PRO A 121 -10.68 30.66 53.18
N HIS A 122 -9.76 31.61 53.01
CA HIS A 122 -8.52 31.62 53.77
C HIS A 122 -8.89 31.68 55.26
N VAL A 123 -8.94 30.51 55.90
CA VAL A 123 -9.19 30.41 57.34
C VAL A 123 -7.93 30.90 58.02
N SER A 124 -7.88 32.21 58.26
CA SER A 124 -6.90 32.81 59.14
C SER A 124 -7.26 32.36 60.55
N ARG A 125 -6.60 31.31 61.04
CA ARG A 125 -6.72 30.88 62.43
C ARG A 125 -5.83 31.81 63.26
N SER A 126 -6.44 32.75 63.96
CA SER A 126 -5.73 33.54 64.96
C SER A 126 -5.38 32.64 66.14
N ILE A 127 -4.09 32.44 66.40
CA ILE A 127 -3.58 31.72 67.57
C ILE A 127 -3.08 32.76 68.56
N ASN A 128 -3.76 32.87 69.70
CA ASN A 128 -3.32 33.72 70.79
C ASN A 128 -2.24 33.01 71.58
N PHE A 129 -1.00 33.49 71.48
CA PHE A 129 0.13 32.96 72.23
C PHE A 129 0.24 33.52 73.66
N GLY A 130 -0.67 34.41 74.08
CA GLY A 130 -0.73 34.91 75.46
C GLY A 130 0.62 35.45 75.97
N ASN A 131 0.98 35.09 77.21
CA ASN A 131 2.24 35.49 77.87
C ASN A 131 3.47 34.66 77.43
N LEU A 132 3.39 33.91 76.33
CA LEU A 132 4.54 33.15 75.83
C LEU A 132 5.58 34.12 75.23
N ASP A 133 6.84 33.88 75.54
CA ASP A 133 7.94 34.62 74.90
C ASP A 133 8.18 34.12 73.47
N LEU A 134 8.99 34.88 72.73
CA LEU A 134 9.28 34.61 71.32
C LEU A 134 9.95 33.24 71.10
N VAL A 135 10.73 32.76 72.08
CA VAL A 135 11.41 31.46 71.99
C VAL A 135 10.39 30.33 72.07
N MET A 136 9.47 30.41 73.02
CA MET A 136 8.38 29.45 73.19
C MET A 136 7.43 29.44 71.98
N ILE A 137 7.14 30.60 71.41
CA ILE A 137 6.34 30.72 70.19
C ILE A 137 7.06 30.09 69.00
N SER A 138 8.37 30.34 68.84
CA SER A 138 9.16 29.78 67.73
C SER A 138 9.26 28.25 67.81
N SER A 139 9.49 27.68 69.00
CA SER A 139 9.50 26.24 69.22
C SER A 139 8.14 25.61 68.88
N TRP A 140 7.04 26.21 69.36
CA TRP A 140 5.70 25.68 69.09
C TRP A 140 5.37 25.65 67.59
N LEU A 141 5.74 26.71 66.85
CA LEU A 141 5.54 26.80 65.41
C LEU A 141 6.41 25.80 64.62
N PHE A 142 7.64 25.58 65.07
CA PHE A 142 8.52 24.57 64.46
C PHE A 142 7.97 23.16 64.70
N ASP A 143 7.59 22.84 65.94
CA ASP A 143 7.11 21.50 66.32
C ASP A 143 5.77 21.14 65.66
N HIS A 144 4.85 22.10 65.51
CA HIS A 144 3.48 21.82 65.02
C HIS A 144 3.28 22.15 63.54
N SER A 145 4.12 23.00 62.96
CA SER A 145 3.93 23.49 61.58
C SER A 145 5.21 23.48 60.74
N GLY A 146 6.35 23.12 61.32
CA GLY A 146 7.64 23.11 60.61
C GLY A 146 8.13 24.48 60.19
N ILE A 147 7.61 25.56 60.79
CA ILE A 147 7.97 26.95 60.45
C ILE A 147 9.11 27.38 61.37
N GLU A 148 10.25 27.72 60.77
CA GLU A 148 11.40 28.27 61.48
C GLU A 148 11.42 29.80 61.37
N ILE A 149 11.38 30.50 62.51
CA ILE A 149 11.46 31.97 62.56
C ILE A 149 12.93 32.37 62.68
N ILE A 150 13.47 32.99 61.64
CA ILE A 150 14.83 33.53 61.64
C ILE A 150 14.76 35.01 62.00
N MET A 151 15.31 35.39 63.16
CA MET A 151 15.47 36.81 63.51
C MET A 151 16.64 37.40 62.74
N ILE A 152 16.36 38.41 61.92
CA ILE A 152 17.39 39.24 61.26
C ILE A 152 17.63 40.46 62.17
N HIS A 153 18.87 40.64 62.62
CA HIS A 153 19.28 41.63 63.61
C HIS A 153 19.73 42.96 62.99
#